data_AF-A0A7Y6GM79-F1
#
_entry.id   AF-A0A7Y6GM79-F1
#
_cell.length_a   1.000
_cell.length_b   1.000
_cell.length_c   1.000
_cell.angle_alpha   90.00
_cell.angle_beta   90.00
_cell.angle_gamma   90.00
#
_symmetry.space_group_name_H-M   'P 1'
#
loop_
_entity.id
_entity.type
_entity.pdbx_description
1 polymer ?
#
loop_
_entity_poly.entity_id
_entity_poly.type
_entity_poly.pdbx_seq_one_letter_code
_entity_poly.pdbx_strand_id
1 'polypeptide(L)'
;EFLTKGGYAAEAEAATIAAALNLPDRVLGQPLHTLSGGQRRRVELARILFSDADTLLLDEPTNHLDADSIVWLRDYLKTYRGGFIVISHDVDLVETVVNKVFYLDANRSQIDVYNMGWKLYQQQREADEKRRKRERQNAEKKAAALHSQADKMRAKATKTVAAQNMAKRADRLLAGLEAVRASDKVAKLRFPEPAPCGKTPLMAEGLSKSYGSLEIFTDVDLAIDKGSRVVILGLNGAGKTTLLRLLGGVEQPDTGEVRPGHGLKLGYYAQEHETLDPERTVLENMRSAAPDLDLVEVRKVLGSFLFSGDDVDKPAGVLSGGEKTRLALATLVVSSANVLLLDEPTNNLDPASREEILGAL
;
A
#
# COMPACT_ATOMS: atom_id res chain seq x y z
N GLU A 1 28.24 25.18 25.99
CA GLU A 1 26.86 24.81 26.35
C GLU A 1 26.47 23.40 25.92
N PHE A 2 26.72 23.00 24.66
CA PHE A 2 26.49 21.63 24.15
C PHE A 2 27.26 20.53 24.93
N LEU A 3 28.56 20.74 25.13
CA LEU A 3 29.43 19.81 25.87
C LEU A 3 29.02 19.63 27.35
N THR A 4 28.59 20.71 27.99
CA THR A 4 28.19 20.74 29.40
C THR A 4 26.81 20.12 29.67
N LYS A 5 26.01 19.86 28.63
CA LYS A 5 24.68 19.21 28.72
C LYS A 5 24.70 17.73 28.28
N GLY A 6 25.88 17.11 28.15
CA GLY A 6 25.99 15.71 27.73
C GLY A 6 26.08 15.50 26.22
N GLY A 7 26.51 16.51 25.46
CA GLY A 7 26.57 16.48 23.99
C GLY A 7 27.30 15.26 23.39
N TYR A 8 28.38 14.78 24.02
CA TYR A 8 29.07 13.56 23.55
C TYR A 8 28.23 12.28 23.67
N ALA A 9 27.45 12.15 24.76
CA ALA A 9 26.58 11.01 24.95
C ALA A 9 25.40 11.06 23.97
N ALA A 10 24.82 12.25 23.79
CA ALA A 10 23.77 12.53 22.82
C ALA A 10 24.21 12.24 21.38
N GLU A 11 25.41 12.65 20.99
CA GLU A 11 25.96 12.40 19.66
C GLU A 11 26.24 10.91 19.42
N ALA A 12 26.78 10.20 20.42
CA ALA A 12 26.99 8.76 20.34
C ALA A 12 25.68 7.96 20.25
N GLU A 13 24.65 8.37 21.00
CA GLU A 13 23.32 7.77 20.95
C GLU A 13 22.65 8.01 19.60
N ALA A 14 22.66 9.26 19.10
CA ALA A 14 22.15 9.60 17.79
C ALA A 14 22.86 8.82 16.66
N ALA A 15 24.19 8.66 16.75
CA ALA A 15 24.96 7.85 15.81
C ALA A 15 24.58 6.36 15.89
N THR A 16 24.34 5.83 17.09
CA THR A 16 23.91 4.44 17.29
C THR A 16 22.54 4.18 16.65
N ILE A 17 21.58 5.07 16.88
CA ILE A 17 20.24 5.01 16.27
C ILE A 17 20.34 5.12 14.75
N ALA A 18 21.12 6.08 14.24
CA ALA A 18 21.30 6.26 12.81
C ALA A 18 21.94 5.03 12.14
N ALA A 19 23.00 4.47 12.74
CA ALA A 19 23.65 3.27 12.25
C ALA A 19 22.70 2.06 12.24
N ALA A 20 21.88 1.91 13.27
CA ALA A 20 20.90 0.83 13.37
C ALA A 20 19.75 0.95 12.36
N LEU A 21 19.41 2.17 11.95
CA LEU A 21 18.51 2.45 10.81
C LEU A 21 19.23 2.45 9.46
N ASN A 22 20.48 1.96 9.45
CA ASN A 22 21.33 1.83 8.27
C ASN A 22 21.47 3.15 7.51
N LEU A 23 21.73 4.24 8.25
CA LEU A 23 22.18 5.53 7.74
C LEU A 23 23.72 5.59 7.82
N PRO A 24 24.43 5.55 6.68
CA PRO A 24 25.89 5.64 6.66
C PRO A 24 26.39 6.98 7.22
N ASP A 25 27.53 7.01 7.91
CA ASP A 25 28.11 8.25 8.47
C ASP A 25 28.27 9.36 7.43
N ARG A 26 28.61 9.00 6.19
CA ARG A 26 28.72 9.95 5.06
C ARG A 26 27.42 10.70 4.75
N VAL A 27 26.28 10.16 5.15
CA VAL A 27 24.93 10.75 4.97
C VAL A 27 24.64 11.78 6.06
N LEU A 28 25.18 11.58 7.27
CA LEU A 28 24.89 12.44 8.43
C LEU A 28 25.38 13.88 8.25
N GLY A 29 26.43 14.09 7.44
CA GLY A 29 26.95 15.42 7.11
C GLY A 29 26.29 16.09 5.90
N GLN A 30 25.37 15.42 5.20
CA GLN A 30 24.77 15.95 3.97
C GLN A 30 23.51 16.80 4.25
N PRO A 31 23.23 17.82 3.42
CA PRO A 31 21.96 18.54 3.49
C PRO A 31 20.77 17.61 3.20
N LEU A 32 19.67 17.74 3.94
CA LEU A 32 18.50 16.85 3.80
C LEU A 32 17.93 16.75 2.38
N HIS A 33 18.03 17.82 1.57
CA HIS A 33 17.50 17.83 0.20
C HIS A 33 18.30 16.96 -0.78
N THR A 34 19.52 16.53 -0.42
CA THR A 34 20.35 15.65 -1.27
C THR A 34 20.10 14.17 -0.99
N LEU A 35 19.32 13.84 0.04
CA LEU A 35 19.03 12.48 0.46
C LEU A 35 17.87 11.87 -0.32
N SER A 36 17.92 10.57 -0.56
CA SER A 36 16.78 9.85 -1.15
C SER A 36 15.55 9.90 -0.23
N GLY A 37 14.34 9.66 -0.75
CA GLY A 37 13.11 9.61 0.04
C GLY A 37 13.22 8.66 1.25
N GLY A 38 13.73 7.44 1.03
CA GLY A 38 13.96 6.46 2.09
C GLY A 38 15.00 6.91 3.13
N GLN A 39 16.09 7.56 2.70
CA GLN A 39 17.08 8.12 3.62
C GLN A 39 16.50 9.25 4.47
N ARG A 40 15.73 10.17 3.87
CA ARG A 40 15.05 11.25 4.61
C ARG A 40 14.11 10.69 5.67
N ARG A 41 13.30 9.68 5.31
CA ARG A 41 12.36 9.04 6.24
C ARG A 41 13.06 8.35 7.40
N ARG A 42 14.22 7.70 7.16
CA ARG A 42 15.07 7.13 8.21
C ARG A 42 15.64 8.21 9.13
N VAL A 43 16.07 9.35 8.61
CA VAL A 43 16.55 10.48 9.41
C VAL A 43 15.41 11.03 10.29
N GLU A 44 14.20 11.16 9.75
CA GLU A 44 13.02 11.56 10.53
C GLU A 44 12.72 10.57 11.66
N LEU A 45 12.72 9.27 11.36
CA LEU A 45 12.54 8.23 12.37
C LEU A 45 13.64 8.31 13.44
N ALA A 46 14.91 8.42 13.04
CA ALA A 46 16.03 8.56 13.97
C ALA A 46 15.84 9.75 14.93
N ARG A 47 15.41 10.91 14.40
CA ARG A 47 15.12 12.11 15.20
C ARG A 47 13.97 11.88 16.18
N ILE A 48 12.93 11.16 15.78
CA ILE A 48 11.79 10.85 16.66
C ILE A 48 12.25 9.92 17.79
N LEU A 49 12.99 8.85 17.47
CA LEU A 49 13.48 7.91 18.48
C LEU A 49 14.47 8.57 19.46
N PHE A 50 15.30 9.49 18.96
CA PHE A 50 16.24 10.26 19.77
C PHE A 50 15.57 11.36 20.62
N SER A 51 14.32 11.74 20.34
CA SER A 51 13.68 12.90 20.99
C SER A 51 13.35 12.72 22.48
N ASP A 52 13.55 11.52 23.05
CA ASP A 52 13.21 11.14 24.43
C ASP A 52 11.77 11.52 24.82
N ALA A 53 10.83 11.40 23.86
CA ALA A 53 9.45 11.81 24.07
C ALA A 53 8.65 10.77 24.88
N ASP A 54 7.94 11.17 25.94
CA ASP A 54 7.13 10.24 26.75
C ASP A 54 6.11 9.42 25.94
N THR A 55 5.66 9.94 24.79
CA THR A 55 4.73 9.27 23.87
C THR A 55 5.12 9.46 22.42
N LEU A 56 5.25 8.36 21.67
CA LEU A 56 5.54 8.37 20.23
C LEU A 56 4.28 8.15 19.40
N LEU A 57 4.17 8.84 18.27
CA LEU A 57 3.16 8.59 17.24
C LEU A 57 3.90 8.22 15.96
N LEU A 58 3.73 6.98 15.50
CA LEU A 58 4.48 6.41 14.39
C LEU A 58 3.52 6.00 13.27
N ASP A 59 3.68 6.60 12.10
CA ASP A 59 2.87 6.28 10.92
C ASP A 59 3.71 5.52 9.88
N GLU A 60 3.43 4.21 9.76
CA GLU A 60 4.14 3.24 8.94
C GLU A 60 5.68 3.35 9.09
N PRO A 61 6.23 3.13 10.31
CA PRO A 61 7.65 3.35 10.59
C PRO A 61 8.56 2.30 9.94
N THR A 62 8.00 1.17 9.49
CA THR A 62 8.72 0.10 8.79
C THR A 62 8.94 0.40 7.31
N ASN A 63 8.25 1.38 6.74
CA ASN A 63 8.41 1.73 5.34
C ASN A 63 9.84 2.23 5.07
N HIS A 64 10.44 1.74 3.98
CA HIS A 64 11.82 2.04 3.58
C HIS A 64 12.90 1.56 4.57
N LEU A 65 12.55 0.71 5.53
CA LEU A 65 13.52 -0.02 6.36
C LEU A 65 13.88 -1.36 5.70
N ASP A 66 15.13 -1.78 5.88
CA ASP A 66 15.55 -3.14 5.54
C ASP A 66 15.22 -4.10 6.69
N ALA A 67 15.33 -5.40 6.45
CA ALA A 67 14.96 -6.43 7.42
C ALA A 67 15.69 -6.26 8.76
N ASP A 68 16.98 -5.92 8.73
CA ASP A 68 17.79 -5.73 9.93
C ASP A 68 17.34 -4.48 10.71
N SER A 69 17.06 -3.36 10.02
CA SER A 69 16.53 -2.14 10.64
C SER A 69 15.14 -2.37 11.25
N ILE A 70 14.29 -3.20 10.62
CA ILE A 70 12.97 -3.57 11.16
C ILE A 70 13.12 -4.37 12.45
N VAL A 71 14.02 -5.36 12.47
CA VAL A 71 14.31 -6.16 13.67
C VAL A 71 14.80 -5.26 14.80
N TRP A 72 15.71 -4.35 14.51
CA TRP A 72 16.21 -3.40 15.50
C TRP A 72 15.12 -2.47 16.03
N LEU A 73 14.30 -1.89 15.15
CA LEU A 73 13.18 -1.01 15.55
C LEU A 73 12.19 -1.75 16.46
N ARG A 74 11.89 -3.01 16.15
CA ARG A 74 11.03 -3.86 16.97
C ARG A 74 11.61 -4.06 18.38
N ASP A 75 12.90 -4.35 18.48
CA ASP A 75 13.57 -4.54 19.78
C ASP A 75 13.67 -3.23 20.58
N TYR A 76 13.88 -2.10 19.89
CA TYR A 76 13.83 -0.78 20.48
C TYR A 76 12.44 -0.49 21.07
N LEU A 77 11.37 -0.63 20.27
CA LEU A 77 9.99 -0.37 20.71
C LEU A 77 9.55 -1.30 21.84
N LYS A 78 10.03 -2.56 21.86
CA LYS A 78 9.75 -3.52 22.93
C LYS A 78 10.32 -3.10 24.29
N THR A 79 11.46 -2.39 24.28
CA THR A 79 12.14 -1.93 25.51
C THR A 79 11.85 -0.47 25.84
N TYR A 80 11.11 0.21 24.97
CA TYR A 80 10.71 1.60 25.16
C TYR A 80 9.88 1.76 26.43
N ARG A 81 10.31 2.68 27.32
CA ARG A 81 9.65 2.91 28.60
C ARG A 81 8.42 3.81 28.49
N GLY A 82 8.38 4.67 27.47
CA GLY A 82 7.24 5.53 27.18
C GLY A 82 6.08 4.79 26.52
N GLY A 83 5.02 5.53 26.19
CA GLY A 83 3.93 5.03 25.37
C GLY A 83 4.22 5.19 23.88
N PHE A 84 3.57 4.39 23.03
CA PHE A 84 3.53 4.70 21.59
C PHE A 84 2.21 4.27 20.97
N ILE A 85 1.83 4.96 19.91
CA ILE A 85 0.79 4.57 18.96
C ILE A 85 1.46 4.34 17.62
N VAL A 86 1.21 3.19 17.01
CA VAL A 86 1.79 2.82 15.72
C VAL A 86 0.69 2.44 14.74
N ILE A 87 0.79 2.96 13.53
CA ILE A 87 0.09 2.48 12.34
C ILE A 87 1.11 1.64 11.57
N SER A 88 0.80 0.37 11.31
CA SER A 88 1.70 -0.50 10.56
C SER A 88 0.95 -1.63 9.87
N HIS A 89 1.41 -1.96 8.67
CA HIS A 89 1.05 -3.19 7.96
C HIS A 89 2.00 -4.37 8.25
N ASP A 90 3.04 -4.18 9.07
CA ASP A 90 3.96 -5.23 9.49
C ASP A 90 3.36 -6.04 10.66
N VAL A 91 2.85 -7.23 10.33
CA VAL A 91 2.22 -8.13 11.28
C VAL A 91 3.19 -8.59 12.37
N ASP A 92 4.46 -8.83 12.04
CA ASP A 92 5.45 -9.34 12.99
C ASP A 92 5.84 -8.25 14.00
N LEU A 93 5.96 -7.00 13.55
CA LEU A 93 6.14 -5.85 14.43
C LEU A 93 4.96 -5.74 15.39
N VAL A 94 3.73 -5.64 14.85
CA VAL A 94 2.51 -5.44 15.63
C VAL A 94 2.26 -6.57 16.62
N GLU A 95 2.44 -7.83 16.21
CA GLU A 95 2.28 -8.99 17.09
C GLU A 95 3.27 -8.99 18.25
N THR A 96 4.48 -8.48 18.04
CA THR A 96 5.54 -8.50 19.05
C THR A 96 5.43 -7.36 20.05
N VAL A 97 5.09 -6.14 19.59
CA VAL A 97 5.23 -4.92 20.41
C VAL A 97 3.92 -4.39 20.97
N VAL A 98 2.78 -4.69 20.34
CA VAL A 98 1.49 -4.08 20.69
C VAL A 98 0.73 -4.91 21.72
N ASN A 99 0.22 -4.24 22.76
CA ASN A 99 -0.61 -4.82 23.81
C ASN A 99 -2.06 -4.29 23.80
N LYS A 100 -2.39 -3.38 22.89
CA LYS A 100 -3.72 -2.76 22.74
C LYS A 100 -3.97 -2.41 21.27
N VAL A 101 -5.09 -2.83 20.73
CA VAL A 101 -5.47 -2.59 19.32
C VAL A 101 -6.60 -1.58 19.25
N PHE A 102 -6.41 -0.52 18.47
CA PHE A 102 -7.47 0.41 18.06
C PHE A 102 -7.93 0.02 16.66
N TYR A 103 -9.16 -0.48 16.55
CA TYR A 103 -9.77 -0.80 15.28
C TYR A 103 -10.66 0.36 14.84
N LEU A 104 -10.30 1.02 13.75
CA LEU A 104 -11.11 2.04 13.12
C LEU A 104 -12.20 1.38 12.27
N ASP A 105 -13.44 1.44 12.76
CA ASP A 105 -14.60 0.99 12.01
C ASP A 105 -15.11 2.12 11.12
N ALA A 106 -14.78 2.05 9.84
CA ALA A 106 -15.20 3.04 8.84
C ALA A 106 -16.72 3.08 8.61
N ASN A 107 -17.48 2.04 8.96
CA ASN A 107 -18.94 2.03 8.79
C ASN A 107 -19.63 2.80 9.91
N ARG A 108 -19.12 2.65 11.13
CA ARG A 108 -19.66 3.33 12.31
C ARG A 108 -19.02 4.69 12.55
N SER A 109 -17.92 5.00 11.85
CA SER A 109 -17.05 6.14 12.15
C SER A 109 -16.66 6.16 13.63
N GLN A 110 -16.35 4.98 14.17
CA GLN A 110 -16.04 4.74 15.58
C GLN A 110 -14.74 3.95 15.72
N ILE A 111 -14.10 4.08 16.87
CA ILE A 111 -12.93 3.30 17.23
C ILE A 111 -13.35 2.26 18.26
N ASP A 112 -13.18 0.98 17.92
CA ASP A 112 -13.28 -0.10 18.90
C ASP A 112 -11.90 -0.31 19.54
N VAL A 113 -11.85 -0.31 20.87
CA VAL A 113 -10.61 -0.47 21.64
C VAL A 113 -10.55 -1.87 22.24
N TYR A 114 -9.50 -2.61 21.89
CA TYR A 114 -9.24 -3.96 22.40
C TYR A 114 -7.97 -3.95 23.25
N ASN A 115 -8.11 -4.17 24.56
CA ASN A 115 -6.98 -4.23 25.49
C ASN A 115 -6.34 -5.63 25.48
N MET A 116 -5.78 -6.02 24.34
CA MET A 116 -5.07 -7.29 24.14
C MET A 116 -4.09 -7.19 22.97
N GLY A 117 -3.16 -8.14 22.91
CA GLY A 117 -2.24 -8.28 21.78
C GLY A 117 -2.92 -8.75 20.49
N TRP A 118 -2.21 -8.59 19.38
CA TRP A 118 -2.70 -8.79 18.01
C TRP A 118 -3.38 -10.15 17.76
N LYS A 119 -2.75 -11.23 18.21
CA LYS A 119 -3.24 -12.60 17.97
C LYS A 119 -4.59 -12.88 18.63
N LEU A 120 -4.76 -12.44 19.88
CA LEU A 120 -6.04 -12.56 20.60
C LEU A 120 -7.10 -11.66 19.97
N TYR A 121 -6.71 -10.45 19.57
CA TYR A 121 -7.57 -9.53 18.83
C TYR A 121 -8.12 -10.18 17.56
N GLN A 122 -7.29 -10.81 16.73
CA GLN A 122 -7.75 -11.48 15.50
C GLN A 122 -8.81 -12.56 15.78
N GLN A 123 -8.59 -13.40 16.79
CA GLN A 123 -9.53 -14.45 17.18
C GLN A 123 -10.87 -13.87 17.66
N GLN A 124 -10.82 -12.82 18.49
CA GLN A 124 -12.02 -12.16 18.98
C GLN A 124 -12.77 -11.45 17.86
N ARG A 125 -12.06 -10.78 16.94
CA ARG A 125 -12.64 -10.14 15.76
C ARG A 125 -13.40 -11.12 14.90
N GLU A 126 -12.81 -12.27 14.60
CA GLU A 126 -13.47 -13.30 13.80
C GLU A 126 -14.74 -13.83 14.51
N ALA A 127 -14.69 -14.00 15.83
CA ALA A 127 -15.85 -14.41 16.62
C ALA A 127 -16.95 -13.34 16.65
N ASP A 128 -16.58 -12.06 16.81
CA ASP A 128 -17.50 -10.92 16.79
C ASP A 128 -18.15 -10.76 15.40
N GLU A 129 -17.39 -10.88 14.32
CA GLU A 129 -17.92 -10.84 12.94
C GLU A 129 -18.86 -12.01 12.65
N LYS A 130 -18.52 -13.23 13.09
CA LYS A 130 -19.41 -14.39 13.01
C LYS A 130 -20.70 -14.18 13.80
N ARG A 131 -20.62 -13.59 15.00
CA ARG A 131 -21.79 -13.26 15.83
C ARG A 131 -22.68 -12.24 15.13
N ARG A 132 -22.12 -11.12 14.66
CA ARG A 132 -22.84 -10.06 13.94
C ARG A 132 -23.50 -10.59 12.66
N LYS A 133 -22.79 -11.41 11.87
CA LYS A 133 -23.34 -12.05 10.66
C LYS A 133 -24.55 -12.95 10.98
N ARG A 134 -24.50 -13.73 12.06
CA ARG A 134 -25.61 -14.58 12.50
C ARG A 134 -26.81 -13.76 12.98
N GLU A 135 -26.58 -12.74 13.81
CA GLU A 135 -27.62 -11.85 14.31
C GLU A 135 -28.36 -11.14 13.16
N ARG A 136 -27.59 -10.64 12.19
CA ARG A 136 -28.12 -10.05 10.96
C ARG A 136 -28.95 -11.03 10.15
N GLN A 137 -28.42 -12.22 9.85
CA GLN A 137 -29.16 -13.25 9.10
C GLN A 137 -30.48 -13.62 9.78
N ASN A 138 -30.49 -13.68 11.11
CA ASN A 138 -31.70 -13.96 11.88
C ASN A 138 -32.70 -12.80 11.81
N ALA A 139 -32.23 -11.56 11.85
CA ALA A 139 -33.05 -10.37 11.71
C ALA A 139 -33.64 -10.25 10.29
N GLU A 140 -32.84 -10.47 9.24
CA GLU A 140 -33.28 -10.48 7.85
C GLU A 140 -34.35 -11.56 7.60
N LYS A 141 -34.14 -12.79 8.10
CA LYS A 141 -35.14 -13.86 8.02
C LYS A 141 -36.44 -13.49 8.72
N LYS A 142 -36.38 -12.87 9.92
CA LYS A 142 -37.56 -12.40 10.65
C LYS A 142 -38.29 -11.29 9.91
N ALA A 143 -37.56 -10.32 9.37
CA ALA A 143 -38.12 -9.24 8.58
C ALA A 143 -38.79 -9.76 7.31
N ALA A 144 -38.15 -10.66 6.57
CA ALA A 144 -38.72 -11.28 5.37
C ALA A 144 -40.01 -12.07 5.68
N ALA A 145 -40.03 -12.82 6.78
CA ALA A 145 -41.24 -13.52 7.23
C ALA A 145 -42.38 -12.55 7.58
N LEU A 146 -42.08 -11.45 8.28
CA LEU A 146 -43.05 -10.40 8.61
C LEU A 146 -43.59 -9.68 7.37
N HIS A 147 -42.74 -9.38 6.38
CA HIS A 147 -43.18 -8.82 5.10
C HIS A 147 -44.11 -9.77 4.36
N SER A 148 -43.72 -11.04 4.20
CA SER A 148 -44.56 -12.05 3.53
C SER A 148 -45.91 -12.21 4.22
N GLN A 149 -45.95 -12.16 5.56
CA GLN A 149 -47.18 -12.23 6.32
C GLN A 149 -48.04 -10.96 6.16
N ALA A 150 -47.42 -9.77 6.15
CA ALA A 150 -48.11 -8.51 5.89
C ALA A 150 -48.76 -8.50 4.49
N ASP A 151 -48.05 -8.99 3.46
CA ASP A 151 -48.55 -9.02 2.09
C ASP A 151 -49.73 -9.98 1.92
N LYS A 152 -49.69 -11.16 2.57
CA LYS A 152 -50.83 -12.09 2.60
C LYS A 152 -52.05 -11.49 3.31
N MET A 153 -51.84 -10.68 4.35
CA MET A 153 -52.93 -10.07 5.13
C MET A 153 -53.51 -8.81 4.47
N ARG A 154 -52.77 -8.17 3.56
CA ARG A 154 -53.21 -7.01 2.75
C ARG A 154 -54.40 -7.32 1.83
N ALA A 155 -54.61 -8.59 1.48
CA ALA A 155 -55.72 -9.03 0.64
C ALA A 155 -57.12 -8.94 1.31
N LYS A 156 -57.20 -8.73 2.63
CA LYS A 156 -58.47 -8.59 3.37
C LYS A 156 -58.59 -7.19 3.99
N ALA A 157 -59.61 -6.43 3.58
CA ALA A 157 -59.82 -5.01 3.96
C ALA A 157 -59.87 -4.76 5.48
N THR A 158 -60.35 -5.71 6.28
CA THR A 158 -60.39 -5.63 7.74
C THR A 158 -59.01 -5.75 8.42
N LYS A 159 -57.98 -6.22 7.72
CA LYS A 159 -56.64 -6.49 8.27
C LYS A 159 -55.55 -5.54 7.77
N THR A 160 -55.92 -4.51 7.01
CA THR A 160 -55.00 -3.56 6.39
C THR A 160 -54.11 -2.81 7.39
N VAL A 161 -54.67 -2.36 8.53
CA VAL A 161 -53.91 -1.67 9.58
C VAL A 161 -52.91 -2.61 10.27
N ALA A 162 -53.29 -3.87 10.49
CA ALA A 162 -52.40 -4.88 11.05
C ALA A 162 -51.24 -5.22 10.10
N ALA A 163 -51.52 -5.32 8.80
CA ALA A 163 -50.50 -5.56 7.77
C ALA A 163 -49.51 -4.38 7.68
N GLN A 164 -49.98 -3.13 7.71
CA GLN A 164 -49.11 -1.95 7.73
C GLN A 164 -48.21 -1.90 8.96
N ASN A 165 -48.74 -2.22 10.14
CA ASN A 165 -47.94 -2.25 11.36
C ASN A 165 -46.88 -3.36 11.36
N MET A 166 -47.19 -4.52 10.76
CA MET A 166 -46.21 -5.61 10.57
C MET A 166 -45.10 -5.23 9.59
N ALA A 167 -45.46 -4.61 8.45
CA ALA A 167 -44.49 -4.11 7.47
C ALA A 167 -43.55 -3.06 8.10
N LYS A 168 -44.10 -2.07 8.81
CA LYS A 168 -43.29 -1.08 9.55
C LYS A 168 -42.35 -1.71 10.58
N ARG A 169 -42.77 -2.79 11.23
CA ARG A 169 -41.94 -3.52 12.21
C ARG A 169 -40.80 -4.28 11.51
N ALA A 170 -41.05 -4.84 10.34
CA ALA A 170 -40.03 -5.45 9.50
C ALA A 170 -39.02 -4.41 8.98
N ASP A 171 -39.50 -3.27 8.48
CA ASP A 171 -38.66 -2.15 8.03
C ASP A 171 -37.78 -1.63 9.17
N ARG A 172 -38.32 -1.53 10.39
CA ARG A 172 -37.56 -1.11 11.58
C ARG A 172 -36.49 -2.11 12.00
N LEU A 173 -36.76 -3.41 11.85
CA LEU A 173 -35.77 -4.47 12.08
C LEU A 173 -34.64 -4.39 11.06
N LEU A 174 -34.95 -4.05 9.80
CA LEU A 174 -33.96 -3.87 8.73
C LEU A 174 -33.17 -2.57 8.87
N ALA A 175 -33.82 -1.48 9.28
CA ALA A 175 -33.19 -0.17 9.48
C ALA A 175 -32.20 -0.15 10.66
N GLY A 176 -32.38 -1.05 11.64
CA GLY A 176 -31.44 -1.24 12.74
C GLY A 176 -30.25 -2.13 12.42
N LEU A 177 -30.19 -2.72 11.21
CA LEU A 177 -29.03 -3.49 10.77
C LEU A 177 -27.95 -2.54 10.27
N GLU A 178 -26.72 -2.74 10.75
CA GLU A 178 -25.54 -2.04 10.25
C GLU A 178 -25.47 -2.19 8.72
N ALA A 179 -25.17 -1.11 8.00
CA ALA A 179 -24.92 -1.21 6.56
C ALA A 179 -23.78 -2.22 6.35
N VAL A 180 -23.97 -3.23 5.50
CA VAL A 180 -22.80 -3.99 5.04
C VAL A 180 -21.97 -2.95 4.30
N ARG A 181 -20.67 -2.85 4.59
CA ARG A 181 -19.75 -2.49 3.51
C ARG A 181 -20.14 -3.42 2.37
N ALA A 182 -20.51 -2.91 1.20
CA ALA A 182 -20.27 -3.73 0.02
C ALA A 182 -18.81 -4.10 0.18
N SER A 183 -18.52 -5.36 0.56
CA SER A 183 -17.18 -5.83 0.95
C SER A 183 -16.24 -5.04 0.07
N ASP A 184 -15.30 -4.26 0.65
CA ASP A 184 -14.36 -3.46 -0.17
C ASP A 184 -14.04 -4.38 -1.32
N LYS A 185 -14.56 -4.06 -2.51
CA LYS A 185 -14.58 -5.03 -3.59
C LYS A 185 -13.12 -5.00 -4.00
N VAL A 186 -12.34 -5.80 -3.29
CA VAL A 186 -10.96 -6.10 -3.55
C VAL A 186 -11.07 -6.70 -4.92
N ALA A 187 -10.83 -5.83 -5.91
CA ALA A 187 -11.07 -6.21 -7.27
C ALA A 187 -10.09 -7.31 -7.56
N LYS A 188 -10.61 -8.38 -8.14
CA LYS A 188 -9.74 -9.42 -8.67
C LYS A 188 -8.93 -8.78 -9.78
N LEU A 189 -7.70 -8.39 -9.46
CA LEU A 189 -6.77 -7.88 -10.44
C LEU A 189 -6.46 -9.04 -11.39
N ARG A 190 -6.66 -8.81 -12.68
CA ARG A 190 -6.13 -9.69 -13.73
C ARG A 190 -5.30 -8.84 -14.64
N PHE A 191 -4.00 -9.12 -14.71
CA PHE A 191 -3.16 -8.58 -15.77
C PHE A 191 -3.66 -9.14 -17.10
N PRO A 192 -3.85 -8.30 -18.13
CA PRO A 192 -4.19 -8.78 -19.46
C PRO A 192 -3.04 -9.59 -20.04
N GLU A 193 -3.32 -10.33 -21.11
CA GLU A 193 -2.26 -11.03 -21.84
C GLU A 193 -1.22 -10.00 -22.36
N PRO A 194 0.07 -10.19 -22.05
CA PRO A 194 1.10 -9.24 -22.45
C PRO A 194 1.30 -9.25 -23.96
N ALA A 195 1.75 -8.10 -24.51
CA ALA A 195 2.06 -8.00 -25.94
C ALA A 195 3.14 -9.05 -26.36
N PRO A 196 3.04 -9.66 -27.55
CA PRO A 196 4.04 -10.61 -28.03
C PRO A 196 5.45 -10.01 -28.04
N CYS A 197 6.43 -10.78 -27.54
CA CYS A 197 7.84 -10.42 -27.57
C CYS A 197 8.71 -11.63 -27.96
N GLY A 198 9.96 -11.33 -28.34
CA GLY A 198 11.00 -12.32 -28.60
C GLY A 198 11.44 -13.08 -27.33
N LYS A 199 12.48 -13.92 -27.46
CA LYS A 199 12.99 -14.73 -26.35
C LYS A 199 13.52 -13.88 -25.19
N THR A 200 14.25 -12.80 -25.51
CA THR A 200 14.91 -11.92 -24.53
C THR A 200 14.49 -10.47 -24.83
N PRO A 201 13.36 -10.00 -24.28
CA PRO A 201 12.84 -8.66 -24.56
C PRO A 201 13.68 -7.52 -23.97
N LEU A 202 14.46 -7.74 -22.90
CA LEU A 202 15.24 -6.68 -22.26
C LEU A 202 16.65 -7.19 -21.93
N MET A 203 17.66 -6.46 -22.37
CA MET A 203 19.07 -6.75 -22.12
C MET A 203 19.78 -5.48 -21.67
N ALA A 204 20.86 -5.63 -20.91
CA ALA A 204 21.75 -4.52 -20.58
C ALA A 204 23.19 -5.03 -20.57
N GLU A 205 24.11 -4.22 -21.10
CA GLU A 205 25.52 -4.56 -21.21
C GLU A 205 26.38 -3.45 -20.61
N GLY A 206 27.31 -3.83 -19.73
CA GLY A 206 28.29 -2.96 -19.11
C GLY A 206 27.72 -1.81 -18.29
N LEU A 207 26.51 -1.94 -17.74
CA LEU A 207 25.84 -0.82 -17.06
C LEU A 207 26.65 -0.37 -15.84
N SER A 208 26.97 0.92 -15.80
CA SER A 208 27.59 1.56 -14.64
C SER A 208 26.89 2.86 -14.29
N LYS A 209 26.80 3.15 -12.98
CA LYS A 209 26.22 4.40 -12.49
C LYS A 209 26.91 4.92 -11.24
N SER A 210 27.18 6.22 -11.24
CA SER A 210 27.76 6.97 -10.14
C SER A 210 27.00 8.27 -9.92
N TYR A 211 26.88 8.70 -8.66
CA TYR A 211 26.39 10.03 -8.30
C TYR A 211 27.52 10.82 -7.64
N GLY A 212 28.13 11.74 -8.39
CA GLY A 212 29.32 12.47 -7.94
C GLY A 212 30.49 11.50 -7.71
N SER A 213 30.96 11.37 -6.47
CA SER A 213 32.02 10.43 -6.09
C SER A 213 31.49 9.09 -5.56
N LEU A 214 30.16 8.92 -5.44
CA LEU A 214 29.57 7.68 -4.97
C LEU A 214 29.28 6.76 -6.15
N GLU A 215 30.11 5.75 -6.33
CA GLU A 215 29.87 4.65 -7.26
C GLU A 215 28.74 3.76 -6.71
N ILE A 216 27.71 3.52 -7.52
CA ILE A 216 26.54 2.71 -7.14
C ILE A 216 26.74 1.26 -7.60
N PHE A 217 27.08 1.07 -8.87
CA PHE A 217 27.52 -0.20 -9.45
C PHE A 217 28.30 0.04 -10.74
N THR A 218 29.10 -0.95 -11.13
CA THR A 218 29.91 -0.94 -12.35
C THR A 218 29.81 -2.28 -13.07
N ASP A 219 29.84 -2.22 -14.40
CA ASP A 219 29.96 -3.37 -15.30
C ASP A 219 28.87 -4.44 -15.08
N VAL A 220 27.61 -4.00 -14.99
CA VAL A 220 26.46 -4.89 -14.81
C VAL A 220 25.91 -5.32 -16.17
N ASP A 221 26.06 -6.61 -16.47
CA ASP A 221 25.41 -7.30 -17.59
C ASP A 221 24.17 -8.05 -17.11
N LEU A 222 23.06 -7.92 -17.83
CA LEU A 222 21.86 -8.72 -17.55
C LEU A 222 21.01 -8.95 -18.79
N ALA A 223 20.25 -10.04 -18.77
CA ALA A 223 19.27 -10.39 -19.79
C ALA A 223 18.02 -10.95 -19.13
N ILE A 224 16.86 -10.39 -19.50
CA ILE A 224 15.55 -10.82 -19.01
C ILE A 224 14.88 -11.63 -20.12
N ASP A 225 14.80 -12.95 -19.91
CA ASP A 225 14.13 -13.86 -20.81
C ASP A 225 12.61 -13.89 -20.56
N LYS A 226 11.84 -14.11 -21.63
CA LYS A 226 10.38 -14.26 -21.58
C LYS A 226 9.98 -15.34 -20.58
N GLY A 227 9.09 -14.98 -19.66
CA GLY A 227 8.59 -15.88 -18.60
C GLY A 227 9.45 -15.92 -17.33
N SER A 228 10.56 -15.19 -17.29
CA SER A 228 11.40 -15.10 -16.09
C SER A 228 10.71 -14.29 -14.99
N ARG A 229 10.91 -14.72 -13.74
CA ARG A 229 10.54 -13.97 -12.54
C ARG A 229 11.83 -13.67 -11.77
N VAL A 230 12.29 -12.43 -11.84
CA VAL A 230 13.59 -12.01 -11.30
C VAL A 230 13.37 -11.11 -10.09
N VAL A 231 14.12 -11.37 -9.02
CA VAL A 231 14.14 -10.52 -7.82
C VAL A 231 15.50 -9.86 -7.70
N ILE A 232 15.52 -8.55 -7.45
CA ILE A 232 16.74 -7.80 -7.16
C ILE A 232 16.85 -7.68 -5.65
N LEU A 233 17.89 -8.28 -5.08
CA LEU A 233 18.18 -8.24 -3.65
C LEU A 233 19.38 -7.33 -3.40
N GLY A 234 19.40 -6.70 -2.23
CA GLY A 234 20.50 -5.85 -1.82
C GLY A 234 20.08 -4.94 -0.67
N LEU A 235 21.05 -4.40 0.04
CA LEU A 235 20.81 -3.42 1.09
C LEU A 235 20.18 -2.14 0.50
N ASN A 236 19.55 -1.33 1.34
CA ASN A 236 19.02 -0.06 0.89
C ASN A 236 20.18 0.89 0.56
N GLY A 237 20.05 1.62 -0.55
CA GLY A 237 21.16 2.39 -1.13
C GLY A 237 22.14 1.57 -1.99
N ALA A 238 21.96 0.26 -2.16
CA ALA A 238 22.76 -0.56 -3.08
C ALA A 238 22.46 -0.33 -4.57
N GLY A 239 21.62 0.67 -4.91
CA GLY A 239 21.30 0.98 -6.30
C GLY A 239 20.15 0.20 -6.93
N LYS A 240 19.32 -0.51 -6.16
CA LYS A 240 18.19 -1.29 -6.70
C LYS A 240 17.23 -0.44 -7.55
N THR A 241 16.72 0.65 -6.97
CA THR A 241 15.88 1.64 -7.67
C THR A 241 16.61 2.25 -8.85
N THR A 242 17.89 2.59 -8.69
CA THR A 242 18.72 3.13 -9.78
C THR A 242 18.80 2.16 -10.95
N LEU A 243 19.06 0.87 -10.70
CA LEU A 243 19.10 -0.16 -11.73
C LEU A 243 17.76 -0.28 -12.46
N LEU A 244 16.63 -0.30 -11.73
CA LEU A 244 15.30 -0.32 -12.35
C LEU A 244 15.02 0.94 -13.18
N ARG A 245 15.45 2.12 -12.73
CA ARG A 245 15.32 3.38 -13.49
C ARG A 245 16.14 3.39 -14.77
N LEU A 246 17.36 2.83 -14.73
CA LEU A 246 18.18 2.66 -15.93
C LEU A 246 17.50 1.71 -16.93
N LEU A 247 17.07 0.54 -16.46
CA LEU A 247 16.37 -0.45 -17.30
C LEU A 247 15.06 0.07 -17.88
N GLY A 248 14.34 0.91 -17.11
CA GLY A 248 13.12 1.58 -17.55
C GLY A 248 13.35 2.77 -18.48
N GLY A 249 14.60 3.17 -18.72
CA GLY A 249 14.94 4.34 -19.54
C GLY A 249 14.59 5.69 -18.91
N VAL A 250 14.27 5.70 -17.61
CA VAL A 250 13.97 6.93 -16.85
C VAL A 250 15.25 7.71 -16.58
N GLU A 251 16.37 7.00 -16.41
CA GLU A 251 17.68 7.58 -16.17
C GLU A 251 18.71 6.95 -17.13
N GLN A 252 19.73 7.73 -17.52
CA GLN A 252 20.78 7.24 -18.42
C GLN A 252 21.95 6.66 -17.62
N PRO A 253 22.54 5.53 -18.08
CA PRO A 253 23.76 5.00 -17.50
C PRO A 253 24.94 5.95 -17.79
N ASP A 254 25.98 5.88 -16.97
CA ASP A 254 27.21 6.64 -17.24
C ASP A 254 28.09 5.91 -18.28
N THR A 255 28.10 4.58 -18.22
CA THR A 255 28.68 3.68 -19.23
C THR A 255 27.81 2.45 -19.42
N GLY A 256 27.98 1.78 -20.57
CA GLY A 256 27.12 0.67 -20.98
C GLY A 256 25.82 1.14 -21.62
N GLU A 257 24.94 0.20 -21.92
CA GLU A 257 23.66 0.49 -22.56
C GLU A 257 22.57 -0.53 -22.22
N VAL A 258 21.32 -0.08 -22.26
CA VAL A 258 20.14 -0.94 -22.20
C VAL A 258 19.70 -1.24 -23.64
N ARG A 259 19.70 -2.51 -24.02
CA ARG A 259 19.34 -2.98 -25.36
C ARG A 259 17.91 -3.53 -25.37
N PRO A 260 16.98 -2.88 -26.10
CA PRO A 260 15.63 -3.41 -26.25
C PRO A 260 15.61 -4.60 -27.22
N GLY A 261 15.05 -5.71 -26.78
CA GLY A 261 14.79 -6.88 -27.60
C GLY A 261 13.54 -6.72 -28.48
N HIS A 262 13.32 -7.68 -29.38
CA HIS A 262 12.19 -7.64 -30.30
C HIS A 262 10.84 -7.61 -29.57
N GLY A 263 10.06 -6.57 -29.86
CA GLY A 263 8.72 -6.39 -29.29
C GLY A 263 8.71 -5.95 -27.83
N LEU A 264 9.81 -5.41 -27.29
CA LEU A 264 9.83 -4.89 -25.91
C LEU A 264 8.71 -3.86 -25.70
N LYS A 265 7.86 -4.12 -24.70
CA LYS A 265 6.91 -3.17 -24.15
C LYS A 265 7.07 -3.17 -22.63
N LEU A 266 7.65 -2.12 -22.09
CA LEU A 266 8.05 -2.04 -20.69
C LEU A 266 6.99 -1.33 -19.85
N GLY A 267 6.65 -1.91 -18.71
CA GLY A 267 5.80 -1.30 -17.70
C GLY A 267 6.61 -1.08 -16.43
N TYR A 268 6.71 0.16 -15.95
CA TYR A 268 7.48 0.50 -14.77
C TYR A 268 6.58 1.01 -13.64
N TYR A 269 6.64 0.35 -12.49
CA TYR A 269 6.01 0.77 -11.24
C TYR A 269 7.07 1.39 -10.32
N ALA A 270 6.99 2.70 -10.11
CA ALA A 270 7.94 3.46 -9.29
C ALA A 270 7.42 3.69 -7.86
N GLN A 271 8.33 3.68 -6.88
CA GLN A 271 8.04 3.75 -5.44
C GLN A 271 7.28 5.02 -5.00
N GLU A 272 7.48 6.16 -5.68
CA GLU A 272 6.85 7.45 -5.36
C GLU A 272 5.77 7.88 -6.38
N HIS A 273 5.29 6.94 -7.22
CA HIS A 273 4.30 7.21 -8.27
C HIS A 273 4.72 8.33 -9.26
N GLU A 274 6.02 8.55 -9.44
CA GLU A 274 6.59 9.56 -10.35
C GLU A 274 6.18 9.36 -11.82
N THR A 275 5.66 8.18 -12.17
CA THR A 275 5.15 7.86 -13.50
C THR A 275 3.76 8.45 -13.78
N LEU A 276 3.05 8.93 -12.75
CA LEU A 276 1.77 9.60 -12.92
C LEU A 276 1.97 11.10 -13.18
N ASP A 277 1.24 11.65 -14.14
CA ASP A 277 1.19 13.09 -14.37
C ASP A 277 0.16 13.71 -13.39
N PRO A 278 0.59 14.53 -12.41
CA PRO A 278 -0.28 15.06 -11.37
C PRO A 278 -1.30 16.07 -11.91
N GLU A 279 -1.02 16.71 -13.05
CA GLU A 279 -1.90 17.69 -13.69
C GLU A 279 -3.01 17.01 -14.50
N ARG A 280 -2.79 15.76 -14.93
CA ARG A 280 -3.79 14.96 -15.64
C ARG A 280 -4.80 14.36 -14.68
N THR A 281 -6.01 14.18 -15.18
CA THR A 281 -7.05 13.41 -14.50
C THR A 281 -6.68 11.92 -14.40
N VAL A 282 -7.35 11.20 -13.50
CA VAL A 282 -7.28 9.74 -13.38
C VAL A 282 -7.50 9.06 -14.76
N LEU A 283 -8.52 9.51 -15.50
CA LEU A 283 -8.84 8.99 -16.83
C LEU A 283 -7.74 9.29 -17.86
N GLU A 284 -7.21 10.51 -17.88
CA GLU A 284 -6.16 10.92 -18.82
C GLU A 284 -4.85 10.18 -18.60
N ASN A 285 -4.47 9.94 -17.34
CA ASN A 285 -3.31 9.10 -17.00
C ASN A 285 -3.46 7.71 -17.63
N MET A 286 -4.62 7.06 -17.45
CA MET A 286 -4.89 5.75 -18.04
C MET A 286 -4.85 5.76 -19.58
N ARG A 287 -5.49 6.75 -20.21
CA ARG A 287 -5.49 6.88 -21.67
C ARG A 287 -4.11 7.09 -22.24
N SER A 288 -3.24 7.81 -21.52
CA SER A 288 -1.88 8.04 -21.98
C SER A 288 -1.01 6.79 -21.96
N ALA A 289 -1.23 5.88 -21.00
CA ALA A 289 -0.52 4.61 -20.93
C ALA A 289 -1.09 3.54 -21.88
N ALA A 290 -2.37 3.69 -22.27
CA ALA A 290 -3.07 2.77 -23.14
C ALA A 290 -3.87 3.53 -24.21
N PRO A 291 -3.20 4.16 -25.20
CA PRO A 291 -3.86 4.97 -26.20
C PRO A 291 -4.79 4.18 -27.12
N ASP A 292 -4.54 2.87 -27.27
CA ASP A 292 -5.30 1.97 -28.12
C ASP A 292 -6.55 1.38 -27.46
N LEU A 293 -6.70 1.54 -26.14
CA LEU A 293 -7.84 1.04 -25.39
C LEU A 293 -9.04 2.00 -25.47
N ASP A 294 -10.23 1.44 -25.64
CA ASP A 294 -11.43 2.26 -25.70
C ASP A 294 -11.82 2.84 -24.32
N LEU A 295 -12.64 3.90 -24.33
CA LEU A 295 -13.05 4.58 -23.09
C LEU A 295 -13.89 3.70 -22.15
N VAL A 296 -14.61 2.71 -22.69
CA VAL A 296 -15.47 1.83 -21.91
C VAL A 296 -14.61 0.84 -21.12
N GLU A 297 -13.59 0.27 -21.76
CA GLU A 297 -12.62 -0.64 -21.17
C GLU A 297 -11.75 0.10 -20.14
N VAL A 298 -11.27 1.30 -20.45
CA VAL A 298 -10.52 2.11 -19.47
C VAL A 298 -11.36 2.39 -18.22
N ARG A 299 -12.62 2.81 -18.38
CA ARG A 299 -13.53 3.04 -17.24
C ARG A 299 -13.86 1.76 -16.48
N LYS A 300 -13.93 0.61 -17.17
CA LYS A 300 -14.13 -0.70 -16.54
C LYS A 300 -12.94 -1.09 -15.66
N VAL A 301 -11.71 -0.87 -16.14
CA VAL A 301 -10.49 -1.11 -15.34
C VAL A 301 -10.43 -0.13 -14.17
N LEU A 302 -10.64 1.16 -14.40
CA LEU A 302 -10.70 2.15 -13.30
C LEU A 302 -11.73 1.78 -12.24
N GLY A 303 -12.92 1.33 -12.65
CA GLY A 303 -13.96 0.84 -11.76
C GLY A 303 -13.53 -0.38 -10.93
N SER A 304 -12.68 -1.26 -11.48
CA SER A 304 -12.07 -2.34 -10.69
C SER A 304 -11.09 -1.78 -9.66
N PHE A 305 -10.35 -0.72 -9.97
CA PHE A 305 -9.46 -0.06 -9.02
C PHE A 305 -10.17 0.95 -8.08
N LEU A 306 -11.49 0.81 -7.93
CA LEU A 306 -12.34 1.64 -7.06
C LEU A 306 -12.41 3.12 -7.45
N PHE A 307 -12.06 3.46 -8.70
CA PHE A 307 -12.33 4.79 -9.26
C PHE A 307 -13.69 4.76 -9.97
N SER A 308 -14.67 5.48 -9.43
CA SER A 308 -16.04 5.45 -9.96
C SER A 308 -16.68 6.84 -10.00
N GLY A 309 -17.70 7.01 -10.85
CA GLY A 309 -18.38 8.30 -10.98
C GLY A 309 -17.41 9.44 -11.29
N ASP A 310 -17.45 10.50 -10.48
CA ASP A 310 -16.65 11.71 -10.65
C ASP A 310 -15.17 11.51 -10.26
N ASP A 311 -14.80 10.38 -9.65
CA ASP A 311 -13.41 10.11 -9.26
C ASP A 311 -12.48 10.04 -10.49
N VAL A 312 -12.98 9.62 -11.64
CA VAL A 312 -12.18 9.47 -12.86
C VAL A 312 -11.77 10.81 -13.48
N ASP A 313 -12.49 11.87 -13.13
CA ASP A 313 -12.25 13.22 -13.63
C ASP A 313 -11.44 14.08 -12.63
N LYS A 314 -11.04 13.50 -11.48
CA LYS A 314 -10.16 14.16 -10.51
C LYS A 314 -8.72 14.22 -11.02
N PRO A 315 -8.01 15.35 -10.84
CA PRO A 315 -6.56 15.42 -11.06
C PRO A 315 -5.80 14.41 -10.20
N ALA A 316 -4.76 13.77 -10.74
CA ALA A 316 -3.97 12.79 -9.99
C ALA A 316 -3.22 13.42 -8.80
N GLY A 317 -2.90 14.73 -8.88
CA GLY A 317 -2.23 15.47 -7.81
C GLY A 317 -2.98 15.47 -6.47
N VAL A 318 -4.32 15.50 -6.50
CA VAL A 318 -5.17 15.58 -5.30
C VAL A 318 -5.49 14.22 -4.66
N LEU A 319 -5.07 13.13 -5.31
CA LEU A 319 -5.27 11.78 -4.79
C LEU A 319 -4.41 11.52 -3.55
N SER A 320 -4.97 10.77 -2.61
CA SER A 320 -4.21 10.19 -1.49
C SER A 320 -3.11 9.24 -1.98
N GLY A 321 -2.13 8.92 -1.12
CA GLY A 321 -1.07 7.98 -1.46
C GLY A 321 -1.60 6.64 -1.97
N GLY A 322 -2.56 6.03 -1.26
CA GLY A 322 -3.17 4.76 -1.65
C GLY A 322 -4.00 4.84 -2.95
N GLU A 323 -4.65 5.98 -3.22
CA GLU A 323 -5.30 6.19 -4.52
C GLU A 323 -4.27 6.30 -5.65
N LYS A 324 -3.16 7.01 -5.45
CA LYS A 324 -2.06 7.07 -6.43
C LYS A 324 -1.49 5.67 -6.70
N THR A 325 -1.33 4.85 -5.67
CA THR A 325 -0.94 3.43 -5.78
C THR A 325 -1.91 2.66 -6.68
N ARG A 326 -3.23 2.75 -6.41
CA ARG A 326 -4.24 2.08 -7.24
C ARG A 326 -4.23 2.56 -8.69
N LEU A 327 -4.04 3.86 -8.93
CA LEU A 327 -3.97 4.42 -10.28
C LEU A 327 -2.71 3.97 -11.03
N ALA A 328 -1.55 3.94 -10.37
CA ALA A 328 -0.29 3.47 -10.97
C ALA A 328 -0.40 2.00 -11.38
N LEU A 329 -1.00 1.16 -10.53
CA LEU A 329 -1.26 -0.24 -10.86
C LEU A 329 -2.27 -0.39 -12.01
N ALA A 330 -3.34 0.38 -12.01
CA ALA A 330 -4.32 0.38 -13.10
C ALA A 330 -3.67 0.72 -14.44
N THR A 331 -2.81 1.74 -14.45
CA THR A 331 -2.02 2.19 -15.60
C THR A 331 -1.11 1.08 -16.11
N LEU A 332 -0.45 0.36 -15.20
CA LEU A 332 0.44 -0.74 -15.55
C LEU A 332 -0.34 -1.94 -16.11
N VAL A 333 -1.50 -2.26 -15.55
CA VAL A 333 -2.41 -3.31 -16.07
C VAL A 333 -2.83 -3.00 -17.51
N VAL A 334 -3.19 -1.76 -17.85
CA VAL A 334 -3.66 -1.43 -19.21
C VAL A 334 -2.54 -1.25 -20.24
N SER A 335 -1.29 -1.12 -19.80
CA SER A 335 -0.15 -0.88 -20.70
C SER A 335 0.15 -2.04 -21.65
N SER A 336 -0.39 -3.24 -21.43
CA SER A 336 -0.03 -4.48 -22.14
C SER A 336 1.49 -4.77 -22.15
N ALA A 337 2.21 -4.24 -21.16
CA ALA A 337 3.64 -4.45 -21.01
C ALA A 337 3.97 -5.95 -20.91
N ASN A 338 5.04 -6.35 -21.59
CA ASN A 338 5.56 -7.72 -21.57
C ASN A 338 6.81 -7.87 -20.69
N VAL A 339 7.38 -6.76 -20.23
CA VAL A 339 8.36 -6.73 -19.13
C VAL A 339 7.85 -5.76 -18.07
N LEU A 340 7.67 -6.25 -16.85
CA LEU A 340 7.24 -5.46 -15.70
C LEU A 340 8.44 -5.22 -14.77
N LEU A 341 8.78 -3.95 -14.58
CA LEU A 341 9.75 -3.49 -13.60
C LEU A 341 8.98 -2.98 -12.38
N LEU A 342 9.11 -3.65 -11.24
CA LEU A 342 8.34 -3.34 -10.04
C LEU A 342 9.28 -2.91 -8.91
N ASP A 343 9.28 -1.62 -8.59
CA ASP A 343 10.08 -1.08 -7.48
C ASP A 343 9.24 -1.01 -6.20
N GLU A 344 9.54 -1.89 -5.26
CA GLU A 344 8.81 -2.06 -3.98
C GLU A 344 7.27 -2.03 -4.14
N PRO A 345 6.68 -2.88 -5.00
CA PRO A 345 5.27 -2.80 -5.39
C PRO A 345 4.29 -3.04 -4.25
N THR A 346 4.76 -3.56 -3.12
CA THR A 346 3.95 -3.86 -1.93
C THR A 346 3.86 -2.70 -0.95
N ASN A 347 4.64 -1.63 -1.14
CA ASN A 347 4.60 -0.48 -0.23
C ASN A 347 3.33 0.34 -0.41
N ASN A 348 2.83 0.90 0.69
CA ASN A 348 1.61 1.74 0.73
C ASN A 348 0.31 1.04 0.30
N LEU A 349 0.30 -0.30 0.29
CA LEU A 349 -0.90 -1.11 0.05
C LEU A 349 -1.38 -1.74 1.36
N ASP A 350 -2.70 -1.78 1.53
CA ASP A 350 -3.30 -2.58 2.58
C ASP A 350 -3.10 -4.09 2.31
N PRO A 351 -3.14 -4.94 3.34
CA PRO A 351 -2.83 -6.36 3.20
C PRO A 351 -3.71 -7.10 2.18
N ALA A 352 -4.99 -6.73 2.06
CA ALA A 352 -5.90 -7.36 1.11
C ALA A 352 -5.54 -6.99 -0.33
N SER A 353 -5.21 -5.73 -0.59
CA SER A 353 -4.73 -5.29 -1.90
C SER A 353 -3.37 -5.91 -2.26
N ARG A 354 -2.47 -6.08 -1.27
CA ARG A 354 -1.18 -6.75 -1.47
C ARG A 354 -1.34 -8.20 -1.93
N GLU A 355 -2.23 -8.96 -1.28
CA GLU A 355 -2.51 -10.36 -1.65
C GLU A 355 -3.06 -10.48 -3.08
N GLU A 356 -3.97 -9.60 -3.51
CA GLU A 356 -4.49 -9.64 -4.89
C GLU A 356 -3.42 -9.33 -5.93
N ILE A 357 -2.56 -8.32 -5.70
CA ILE A 357 -1.49 -7.98 -6.64
C ILE A 357 -0.51 -9.14 -6.75
N LEU A 358 -0.11 -9.73 -5.61
CA LEU A 358 0.76 -10.90 -5.61
C LEU A 358 0.10 -12.13 -6.25
N GLY A 359 -1.22 -12.27 -6.13
CA GLY A 359 -1.98 -13.33 -6.79
C GLY A 359 -2.16 -13.13 -8.29
N ALA A 360 -2.08 -11.89 -8.77
CA ALA A 360 -2.23 -11.54 -10.17
C ALA A 360 -0.91 -11.62 -10.98
N LEU A 361 0.26 -11.43 -10.33
CA LEU A 361 1.61 -11.53 -10.90
C LEU A 361 2.11 -12.99 -10.98
#